data_AF-A0A552ZB97-F1
#
_entry.id   AF-A0A552ZB97-F1
#
_cell.length_a   1.000
_cell.length_b   1.000
_cell.length_c   1.000
_cell.angle_alpha   90.00
_cell.angle_beta   90.00
_cell.angle_gamma   90.00
#
_symmetry.space_group_name_H-M   'P 1'
#
loop_
_entity.id
_entity.type
_entity.pdbx_description
1 polymer ?
#
loop_
_entity_poly.entity_id
_entity_poly.type
_entity_poly.pdbx_seq_one_letter_code
_entity_poly.pdbx_strand_id
1 'polypeptide(L)' 'MDANERIALDDWADQDLLTKSEAAERLVVEIDETVAKIEAGQGSDMLERRLAGMREALANFRGEDG' A
#
# COMPACT_ATOMS: atom_id res chain seq x y z
N MET A 1 -29.31 -24.24 -7.16
CA MET A 1 -28.07 -23.53 -6.78
C MET A 1 -28.45 -22.06 -6.77
N ASP A 2 -28.83 -21.56 -5.59
CA ASP A 2 -29.38 -20.22 -5.43
C ASP A 2 -28.29 -19.15 -5.54
N ALA A 3 -28.51 -18.19 -6.44
CA ALA A 3 -27.65 -17.04 -6.71
C ALA A 3 -27.80 -15.96 -5.63
N ASN A 4 -27.68 -16.35 -4.36
CA ASN A 4 -27.89 -15.45 -3.22
C ASN A 4 -26.86 -15.64 -2.11
N GLU A 5 -25.67 -16.11 -2.46
CA GLU A 5 -24.48 -16.02 -1.61
C GLU A 5 -23.98 -14.56 -1.63
N ARG A 6 -24.83 -13.65 -1.14
CA ARG A 6 -24.42 -12.32 -0.74
C ARG A 6 -23.53 -12.52 0.48
N ILE A 7 -22.22 -12.44 0.27
CA ILE A 7 -21.20 -12.33 1.32
C ILE A 7 -21.79 -11.41 2.40
N ALA A 8 -21.89 -11.92 3.63
CA ALA A 8 -22.45 -11.15 4.72
C ALA A 8 -21.60 -9.89 4.87
N LEU A 9 -22.24 -8.72 4.95
CA LEU A 9 -21.56 -7.43 5.12
C LEU A 9 -20.62 -7.41 6.35
N ASP A 10 -20.81 -8.37 7.25
CA ASP A 10 -20.09 -8.62 8.50
C ASP A 10 -18.71 -9.29 8.31
N ASP A 11 -18.47 -9.99 7.20
CA ASP A 11 -17.19 -10.70 6.94
C ASP A 11 -16.03 -9.75 6.55
N TRP A 12 -16.29 -8.45 6.41
CA TRP A 12 -15.23 -7.45 6.22
C TRP A 12 -14.53 -7.06 7.52
N ALA A 13 -15.16 -7.30 8.68
CA ALA A 13 -14.60 -6.96 9.98
C ALA A 13 -13.48 -7.92 10.42
N ASP A 14 -13.42 -9.12 9.84
CA ASP A 14 -12.40 -10.14 10.11
C ASP A 14 -11.13 -9.97 9.23
N GLN A 15 -11.05 -8.93 8.40
CA GLN A 15 -9.76 -8.55 7.81
C GLN A 15 -8.90 -7.89 8.86
N ASP A 16 -7.68 -8.41 9.04
CA ASP A 16 -6.62 -7.76 9.81
C ASP A 16 -6.25 -6.43 9.13
N LEU A 17 -7.00 -5.38 9.47
CA LEU A 17 -6.78 -4.04 8.97
C LEU A 17 -5.54 -3.49 9.65
N LEU A 18 -4.52 -3.21 8.85
CA LEU A 18 -3.31 -2.57 9.33
C LEU A 18 -3.66 -1.25 10.03
N THR A 19 -3.06 -1.03 11.19
CA THR A 19 -2.98 0.30 11.77
C THR A 19 -2.26 1.24 10.81
N LYS A 20 -2.45 2.56 10.97
CA LYS A 20 -1.73 3.57 10.16
C LYS A 20 -0.21 3.37 10.23
N SER A 21 0.32 3.05 11.42
CA SER A 21 1.74 2.80 11.63
C SER A 21 2.22 1.55 10.89
N GLU A 22 1.49 0.43 10.97
CA GLU A 22 1.84 -0.80 10.26
C GLU A 22 1.75 -0.61 8.73
N ALA A 23 0.76 0.15 8.25
CA ALA A 23 0.66 0.51 6.84
C ALA A 23 1.84 1.37 6.38
N ALA A 24 2.27 2.33 7.20
CA ALA A 24 3.43 3.17 6.91
C ALA A 24 4.74 2.36 6.89
N GLU A 25 4.94 1.44 7.83
CA GLU A 25 6.11 0.55 7.86
C GLU A 25 6.18 -0.34 6.61
N ARG A 26 5.06 -0.97 6.23
CA ARG A 26 5.02 -1.77 4.99
C ARG A 26 5.25 -0.93 3.75
N LEU A 27 4.74 0.30 3.73
CA LEU A 27 4.96 1.22 2.61
C LEU A 27 6.43 1.63 2.47
N VAL A 28 7.16 1.78 3.58
CA VAL A 28 8.62 2.03 3.54
C VAL A 28 9.35 0.87 2.86
N VAL A 29 9.03 -0.38 3.23
CA VAL A 29 9.65 -1.56 2.61
C VAL A 29 9.38 -1.62 1.10
N GLU A 30 8.14 -1.38 0.68
CA GLU A 30 7.77 -1.38 -0.74
C GLU A 30 8.49 -0.25 -1.52
N ILE A 31 8.69 0.91 -0.90
CA ILE A 31 9.47 2.01 -1.47
C ILE A 31 10.92 1.57 -1.69
N ASP A 32 11.56 0.97 -0.68
CA ASP A 32 12.95 0.51 -0.78
C ASP A 32 13.13 -0.55 -1.88
N GLU A 33 12.22 -1.53 -1.95
CA GLU A 33 12.25 -2.52 -3.03
C GLU A 33 12.07 -1.89 -4.41
N THR A 34 11.21 -0.89 -4.52
CA THR A 34 10.95 -0.20 -5.79
C THR A 34 12.14 0.64 -6.21
N VAL A 35 12.80 1.32 -5.26
CA VAL A 35 14.06 2.02 -5.51
C VAL A 35 15.13 1.05 -6.00
N ALA A 36 15.30 -0.08 -5.32
CA ALA A 36 16.29 -1.09 -5.72
C ALA A 36 16.04 -1.62 -7.14
N LYS A 37 14.78 -1.83 -7.54
CA LYS A 37 14.42 -2.22 -8.93
C LYS A 37 14.79 -1.13 -9.94
N ILE A 38 14.55 0.14 -9.62
CA ILE A 38 14.93 1.26 -10.49
C ILE A 38 16.45 1.34 -10.63
N GLU A 39 17.18 1.25 -9.52
CA GLU A 39 18.66 1.27 -9.50
C GLU A 39 19.28 0.07 -10.23
N ALA A 40 18.62 -1.10 -10.21
CA ALA A 40 19.00 -2.26 -10.99
C ALA A 40 18.74 -2.12 -12.50
N GLY A 41 18.28 -0.95 -12.96
CA GLY A 41 18.00 -0.68 -14.38
C GLY A 41 16.64 -1.23 -14.85
N GLN A 42 15.76 -1.64 -13.92
CA GLN A 42 14.38 -2.03 -14.23
C GLN A 42 13.41 -0.85 -14.11
N GLY A 43 13.96 0.37 -14.07
CA GLY A 43 13.20 1.62 -14.06
C GLY A 43 12.36 1.77 -15.34
N SER A 44 11.09 2.09 -15.15
CA SER A 44 10.20 2.56 -16.20
C SER A 44 9.48 3.81 -15.71
N ASP A 45 9.03 4.67 -16.62
CA ASP A 45 8.26 5.88 -16.27
C ASP A 45 7.07 5.58 -15.34
N MET A 46 6.45 4.41 -15.51
CA MET A 46 5.36 3.97 -14.64
C MET A 46 5.86 3.61 -13.23
N LEU A 47 6.99 2.92 -13.12
CA LEU A 47 7.59 2.53 -11.84
C LEU A 47 8.07 3.76 -11.07
N GLU A 48 8.65 4.74 -11.75
CA GLU A 48 9.08 6.01 -11.17
C GLU A 48 7.89 6.85 -10.69
N ARG A 49 6.81 6.94 -11.47
CA ARG A 49 5.56 7.59 -11.04
C ARG A 49 4.94 6.89 -9.84
N ARG A 50 4.95 5.56 -9.82
CA ARG A 50 4.48 4.77 -8.68
C ARG A 50 5.31 5.09 -7.43
N LEU A 51 6.64 5.14 -7.55
CA LEU A 51 7.53 5.52 -6.45
C LEU A 51 7.21 6.91 -5.91
N ALA A 52 6.95 7.89 -6.78
CA ALA A 52 6.56 9.23 -6.36
C ALA A 52 5.25 9.22 -5.55
N GLY A 53 4.22 8.50 -6.02
CA GLY A 53 2.95 8.37 -5.29
C GLY A 53 3.10 7.66 -3.94
N MET A 54 3.92 6.62 -3.86
CA MET A 54 4.19 5.92 -2.59
C MET A 54 4.89 6.85 -1.58
N ARG A 55 5.83 7.68 -2.01
CA ARG A 55 6.50 8.67 -1.15
C ARG A 55 5.53 9.74 -0.63
N GLU A 56 4.60 10.20 -1.48
CA GLU A 56 3.56 11.14 -1.07
C GLU A 56 2.61 10.50 -0.03
N ALA A 57 2.16 9.27 -0.27
CA ALA A 57 1.32 8.53 0.68
C ALA A 57 2.02 8.34 2.04
N LEU A 58 3.33 8.01 2.04
CA LEU A 58 4.11 7.89 3.27
C LEU A 58 4.24 9.23 4.00
N ALA A 59 4.43 10.33 3.28
CA ALA A 59 4.46 11.66 3.86
C ALA A 59 3.11 12.02 4.51
N ASN A 60 2.00 11.64 3.89
CA ASN A 60 0.66 11.83 4.46
C ASN A 60 0.49 11.02 5.75
N PHE A 61 0.89 9.74 5.78
CA PHE A 61 0.84 8.96 7.02
C PHE A 61 1.63 9.61 8.15
N ARG A 62 2.86 10.07 7.87
CA ARG A 62 3.72 10.71 8.89
C ARG A 62 3.28 12.13 9.28
N GLY A 63 2.58 12.83 8.39
CA GLY A 63 2.07 14.18 8.63
C GLY A 63 0.75 14.22 9.41
N GLU A 64 -0.02 13.13 9.39
CA GLU A 64 -1.27 12.99 10.17
C GLU A 64 -1.05 12.48 11.61
N ASP A 65 0.17 12.10 11.98
CA ASP A 65 0.56 11.68 13.34
C ASP A 65 1.03 12.86 14.23
N GLY A 66 0.78 14.11 13.81
CA GLY A 66 1.16 15.36 14.51
C GLY A 66 0.03 16.07 15.23
#